data_AF-A0A2E1W3N7-F1
#
_entry.id   AF-A0A2E1W3N7-F1
#
_cell.length_a   1.000
_cell.length_b   1.000
_cell.length_c   1.000
_cell.angle_alpha   90.00
_cell.angle_beta   90.00
_cell.angle_gamma   90.00
#
_symmetry.space_group_name_H-M   'P 1'
#
loop_
_entity.id
_entity.type
_entity.pdbx_description
1 polymer ?
#
loop_
_entity_poly.entity_id
_entity_poly.type
_entity_poly.pdbx_seq_one_letter_code
_entity_poly.pdbx_strand_id
1 'polypeptide(L)'
;MFTSIVQNLKGILSSESILKENKKLDVIIQEYVHLKNQSNDNEDSNILIANDLINEIKSKILKEKQVDKKKNQVIRKEKEVLIQQLEDLIKNEQNIGKAFSNLKIIREKWTEISQKVVFDQKEIDRKFTKRIEDFYYNINIYKAIQEHDLKRNKQLKELILSKLEQAASKKSSKELISEIKQLRIEWEGVGPVEKDLQDDFWSKYRNLLDTLYTNFEVFKTTQKEEQINNENYKNEIINYISQIKISELKDVKDWKIETNKVLEKQEEWKSIGFVPKESKNQLWQSYRSACDYFFGAKKKFFTEQKEVFKANKYLKNTLCKKAEELLQSNDAVNLTKEFVDMQTEWKKIGPVQQRDEQYLWHRFQKACNSFFQQKKEKKQQLDADKDALNNEKETLITKLQDSFIDTEEHLLEHLSKWWKTNRHTTRKSNELEDTFQKIVENKLKNKTIQEFEGENLKIKIEIYQSFDDDGALLLKEREKIKDRITALQKDISQYENNLSFFSNSKGTDALMKDVYSKMDQLNKEITDLKGQLNLIRSSLK
;
A
#
# COMPACT_ATOMS: atom_id res chain seq x y z
N MET A 1 -16.68 -19.85 147.48
CA MET A 1 -15.71 -20.23 146.41
C MET A 1 -16.25 -19.92 145.02
N PHE A 2 -17.49 -20.31 144.69
CA PHE A 2 -18.11 -19.99 143.39
C PHE A 2 -18.25 -18.49 143.07
N THR A 3 -18.25 -17.61 144.08
CA THR A 3 -18.25 -16.15 143.90
C THR A 3 -17.06 -15.62 143.09
N SER A 4 -15.86 -16.20 143.27
CA SER A 4 -14.65 -15.82 142.52
C SER A 4 -14.74 -16.26 141.05
N ILE A 5 -15.26 -17.47 140.80
CA ILE A 5 -15.54 -17.96 139.45
C ILE A 5 -16.55 -17.05 138.74
N VAL A 6 -17.64 -16.70 139.42
CA VAL A 6 -18.65 -15.78 138.87
C VAL A 6 -18.04 -14.41 138.55
N GLN A 7 -17.15 -13.87 139.41
CA GLN A 7 -16.42 -12.64 139.12
C GLN A 7 -15.48 -12.76 137.91
N ASN A 8 -14.72 -13.85 137.80
CA ASN A 8 -13.81 -14.08 136.67
C ASN A 8 -14.57 -14.28 135.35
N LEU A 9 -15.69 -15.01 135.38
CA LEU A 9 -16.58 -15.16 134.23
C LEU A 9 -17.21 -13.82 133.84
N LYS A 10 -17.67 -13.01 134.80
CA LYS A 10 -18.13 -11.64 134.54
C LYS A 10 -17.01 -10.77 133.93
N GLY A 11 -15.77 -10.94 134.38
CA GLY A 11 -14.59 -10.27 133.83
C GLY A 11 -14.33 -10.61 132.36
N ILE A 12 -14.41 -11.90 132.01
CA ILE A 12 -14.35 -12.35 130.61
C ILE A 12 -15.53 -11.81 129.80
N LEU A 13 -16.74 -11.83 130.36
CA LEU A 13 -17.93 -11.29 129.70
C LEU A 13 -17.81 -9.78 129.41
N SER A 14 -17.06 -9.04 130.24
CA SER A 14 -16.77 -7.61 130.07
C SER A 14 -15.52 -7.30 129.24
N SER A 15 -14.80 -8.31 128.74
CA SER A 15 -13.62 -8.11 127.89
C SER A 15 -13.99 -7.54 126.51
N GLU A 16 -13.10 -6.73 125.93
CA GLU A 16 -13.30 -6.18 124.57
C GLU A 16 -13.38 -7.25 123.48
N SER A 17 -12.76 -8.42 123.69
CA SER A 17 -12.91 -9.59 122.82
C SER A 17 -12.88 -10.86 123.64
N ILE A 18 -14.06 -11.45 123.79
CA ILE A 18 -14.27 -12.67 124.54
C ILE A 18 -13.54 -13.84 123.86
N LEU A 19 -13.42 -13.79 122.53
CA LEU A 19 -12.69 -14.76 121.72
C LEU A 19 -11.18 -14.77 121.98
N LYS A 20 -10.54 -13.62 122.27
CA LYS A 20 -9.13 -13.57 122.70
C LYS A 20 -8.92 -14.20 124.07
N GLU A 21 -9.95 -14.13 124.91
CA GLU A 21 -9.98 -14.71 126.26
C GLU A 21 -10.43 -16.18 126.27
N ASN A 22 -10.69 -16.80 125.12
CA ASN A 22 -11.17 -18.20 125.01
C ASN A 22 -10.26 -19.20 125.75
N LYS A 23 -8.93 -18.99 125.71
CA LYS A 23 -7.98 -19.81 126.47
C LYS A 23 -8.14 -19.63 127.99
N LYS A 24 -8.41 -18.40 128.46
CA LYS A 24 -8.66 -18.13 129.89
C LYS A 24 -10.02 -18.69 130.33
N LEU A 25 -11.03 -18.65 129.46
CA LEU A 25 -12.32 -19.30 129.68
C LEU A 25 -12.17 -20.81 129.86
N ASP A 26 -11.40 -21.48 128.99
CA ASP A 26 -11.16 -22.93 129.09
C ASP A 26 -10.56 -23.31 130.45
N VAL A 27 -9.63 -22.49 130.97
CA VAL A 27 -9.02 -22.66 132.30
C VAL A 27 -10.05 -22.46 133.43
N ILE A 28 -10.87 -21.41 133.37
CA ILE A 28 -11.91 -21.12 134.38
C ILE A 28 -13.01 -22.19 134.38
N ILE A 29 -13.35 -22.76 133.22
CA ILE A 29 -14.30 -23.88 133.11
C ILE A 29 -13.73 -25.12 133.80
N GLN A 30 -12.44 -25.44 133.60
CA GLN A 30 -11.80 -26.57 134.28
C GLN A 30 -11.83 -26.39 135.80
N GLU A 31 -11.53 -25.18 136.29
CA GLU A 31 -11.59 -24.83 137.71
C GLU A 31 -13.03 -24.92 138.28
N TYR A 32 -14.02 -24.45 137.52
CA TYR A 32 -15.44 -24.56 137.85
C TYR A 32 -15.92 -26.01 137.96
N VAL A 33 -15.59 -26.86 136.97
CA VAL A 33 -15.96 -28.29 136.98
C VAL A 33 -15.34 -29.01 138.17
N HIS A 34 -14.10 -28.69 138.51
CA HIS A 34 -13.42 -29.26 139.67
C HIS A 34 -14.12 -28.91 140.98
N LEU A 35 -14.47 -27.64 141.20
CA LEU A 35 -15.17 -27.18 142.40
C LEU A 35 -16.62 -27.68 142.49
N LYS A 36 -17.32 -27.82 141.36
CA LYS A 36 -18.69 -28.36 141.31
C LYS A 36 -18.76 -29.82 141.74
N ASN A 37 -17.79 -30.64 141.33
CA ASN A 37 -17.75 -32.07 141.68
C ASN A 37 -17.47 -32.34 143.18
N GLN A 38 -17.02 -31.34 143.94
CA GLN A 38 -16.75 -31.45 145.38
C GLN A 38 -17.90 -30.92 146.27
N SER A 39 -18.97 -30.36 145.67
CA SER A 39 -20.11 -29.76 146.38
C SER A 39 -21.34 -30.68 146.32
N ASN A 40 -21.97 -30.98 147.46
CA ASN A 40 -23.22 -31.75 147.55
C ASN A 40 -24.50 -30.88 147.48
N ASP A 41 -24.37 -29.55 147.43
CA ASP A 41 -25.50 -28.61 147.29
C ASP A 41 -25.73 -28.24 145.82
N ASN A 42 -26.76 -28.82 145.21
CA ASN A 42 -27.20 -28.49 143.84
C ASN A 42 -28.07 -27.23 143.77
N GLU A 43 -28.41 -26.59 144.90
CA GLU A 43 -29.24 -25.38 144.99
C GLU A 43 -28.46 -24.08 145.30
N ASP A 44 -27.11 -24.08 145.25
CA ASP A 44 -26.33 -22.85 145.37
C ASP A 44 -26.57 -21.93 144.16
N SER A 45 -27.19 -20.78 144.43
CA SER A 45 -27.46 -19.72 143.44
C SER A 45 -26.22 -19.35 142.61
N ASN A 46 -25.00 -19.42 143.17
CA ASN A 46 -23.78 -19.10 142.44
C ASN A 46 -23.36 -20.18 141.43
N ILE A 47 -23.67 -21.45 141.67
CA ILE A 47 -23.40 -22.56 140.73
C ILE A 47 -24.29 -22.41 139.49
N LEU A 48 -25.55 -22.01 139.68
CA LEU A 48 -26.49 -21.73 138.61
C LEU A 48 -26.03 -20.51 137.78
N ILE A 49 -25.67 -19.41 138.45
CA ILE A 49 -25.15 -18.19 137.80
C ILE A 49 -23.87 -18.49 137.00
N ALA A 50 -22.95 -19.33 137.52
CA ALA A 50 -21.73 -19.70 136.79
C ALA A 50 -22.01 -20.56 135.54
N ASN A 51 -22.97 -21.51 135.59
CA ASN A 51 -23.37 -22.27 134.40
C ASN A 51 -23.97 -21.36 133.32
N ASP A 52 -24.86 -20.45 133.72
CA ASP A 52 -25.49 -19.50 132.81
C ASP A 52 -24.44 -18.58 132.17
N LEU A 53 -23.49 -18.06 132.96
CA LEU A 53 -22.38 -17.26 132.46
C LEU A 53 -21.46 -18.06 131.52
N ILE A 54 -21.09 -19.30 131.83
CA ILE A 54 -20.27 -20.13 130.94
C ILE A 54 -20.98 -20.38 129.60
N ASN A 55 -22.28 -20.69 129.64
CA ASN A 55 -23.09 -20.89 128.43
C ASN A 55 -23.23 -19.59 127.63
N GLU A 56 -23.42 -18.46 128.29
CA GLU A 56 -23.48 -17.14 127.65
C GLU A 56 -22.14 -16.78 126.99
N ILE A 57 -21.01 -16.98 127.68
CA ILE A 57 -19.67 -16.71 127.14
C ILE A 57 -19.37 -17.64 125.96
N LYS A 58 -19.62 -18.95 126.07
CA LYS A 58 -19.44 -19.89 124.94
C LYS A 58 -20.31 -19.50 123.74
N SER A 59 -21.57 -19.10 123.98
CA SER A 59 -22.48 -18.60 122.94
C SER A 59 -21.93 -17.32 122.28
N LYS A 60 -21.40 -16.37 123.05
CA LYS A 60 -20.77 -15.14 122.54
C LYS A 60 -19.50 -15.45 121.75
N ILE A 61 -18.63 -16.35 122.19
CA ILE A 61 -17.44 -16.78 121.44
C ILE A 61 -17.82 -17.45 120.13
N LEU A 62 -18.85 -18.29 120.12
CA LEU A 62 -19.33 -18.93 118.90
C LEU A 62 -19.89 -17.88 117.91
N LYS A 63 -20.60 -16.87 118.41
CA LYS A 63 -21.06 -15.70 117.64
C LYS A 63 -19.88 -14.87 117.10
N GLU A 64 -18.86 -14.56 117.92
CA GLU A 64 -17.65 -13.85 117.48
C GLU A 64 -16.88 -14.64 116.40
N LYS A 65 -16.70 -15.97 116.56
CA LYS A 65 -16.11 -16.84 115.52
C LYS A 65 -16.91 -16.81 114.22
N GLN A 66 -18.24 -16.83 114.31
CA GLN A 66 -19.10 -16.72 113.13
C GLN A 66 -19.02 -15.34 112.47
N VAL A 67 -18.89 -14.27 113.27
CA VAL A 67 -18.70 -12.89 112.78
C VAL A 67 -17.34 -12.77 112.06
N ASP A 68 -16.25 -13.27 112.65
CA ASP A 68 -14.92 -13.22 112.01
C ASP A 68 -14.86 -14.11 110.76
N LYS A 69 -15.50 -15.29 110.77
CA LYS A 69 -15.62 -16.13 109.57
C LYS A 69 -16.39 -15.43 108.45
N LYS A 70 -17.48 -14.72 108.78
CA LYS A 70 -18.23 -13.91 107.81
C LYS A 70 -17.41 -12.73 107.30
N LYS A 71 -16.71 -12.00 108.17
CA LYS A 71 -15.80 -10.89 107.79
C LYS A 71 -14.69 -11.38 106.86
N ASN A 72 -14.03 -12.48 107.19
CA ASN A 72 -12.98 -13.09 106.35
C ASN A 72 -13.54 -13.58 105.00
N GLN A 73 -14.76 -14.11 104.97
CA GLN A 73 -15.42 -14.50 103.72
C GLN A 73 -15.77 -13.30 102.84
N VAL A 74 -16.18 -12.17 103.43
CA VAL A 74 -16.43 -10.92 102.70
C VAL A 74 -15.13 -10.39 102.09
N ILE A 75 -14.06 -10.28 102.89
CA ILE A 75 -12.74 -9.83 102.43
C ILE A 75 -12.21 -10.74 101.30
N ARG A 76 -12.38 -12.07 101.43
CA ARG A 76 -11.98 -13.02 100.41
C ARG A 76 -12.74 -12.80 99.10
N LYS A 77 -14.06 -12.59 99.16
CA LYS A 77 -14.89 -12.28 97.98
C LYS A 77 -14.47 -10.96 97.32
N GLU A 78 -14.18 -9.92 98.10
CA GLU A 78 -13.70 -8.65 97.56
C GLU A 78 -12.35 -8.80 96.84
N LYS A 79 -11.42 -9.57 97.42
CA LYS A 79 -10.16 -9.94 96.74
C LYS A 79 -10.41 -10.76 95.47
N GLU A 80 -11.32 -11.73 95.48
CA GLU A 80 -11.70 -12.51 94.28
C GLU A 80 -12.29 -11.61 93.18
N VAL A 81 -13.09 -10.59 93.54
CA VAL A 81 -13.59 -9.58 92.59
C VAL A 81 -12.46 -8.77 91.97
N LEU A 82 -11.46 -8.34 92.76
CA LEU A 82 -10.29 -7.62 92.22
C LEU A 82 -9.47 -8.50 91.27
N ILE A 83 -9.34 -9.80 91.55
CA ILE A 83 -8.70 -10.75 90.63
C ILE A 83 -9.50 -10.84 89.32
N GLN A 84 -10.84 -10.93 89.40
CA GLN A 84 -11.68 -10.96 88.21
C GLN A 84 -11.59 -9.66 87.39
N GLN A 85 -11.57 -8.51 88.05
CA GLN A 85 -11.36 -7.22 87.38
C GLN A 85 -10.01 -7.15 86.66
N LEU A 86 -8.96 -7.70 87.28
CA LEU A 86 -7.65 -7.81 86.65
C LEU A 86 -7.67 -8.77 85.46
N GLU A 87 -8.37 -9.91 85.55
CA GLU A 87 -8.56 -10.83 84.43
C GLU A 87 -9.32 -10.19 83.26
N ASP A 88 -10.38 -9.45 83.54
CA ASP A 88 -11.17 -8.77 82.52
C ASP A 88 -10.37 -7.66 81.84
N LEU A 89 -9.54 -6.95 82.61
CA LEU A 89 -8.61 -5.96 82.10
C LEU A 89 -7.57 -6.58 81.17
N ILE A 90 -7.00 -7.74 81.54
CA ILE A 90 -6.03 -8.48 80.71
C ILE A 90 -6.65 -8.94 79.38
N LYS A 91 -7.94 -9.30 79.37
CA LYS A 91 -8.64 -9.79 78.18
C LYS A 91 -9.12 -8.68 77.24
N ASN A 92 -9.58 -7.55 77.80
CA ASN A 92 -10.40 -6.60 77.05
C ASN A 92 -9.75 -5.23 76.82
N GLU A 93 -8.79 -4.81 77.65
CA GLU A 93 -8.20 -3.47 77.55
C GLU A 93 -7.07 -3.44 76.51
N GLN A 94 -7.35 -2.85 75.35
CA GLN A 94 -6.39 -2.72 74.24
C GLN A 94 -5.49 -1.48 74.38
N ASN A 95 -5.87 -0.50 75.21
CA ASN A 95 -5.08 0.70 75.41
C ASN A 95 -4.10 0.53 76.58
N ILE A 96 -2.80 0.42 76.25
CA ILE A 96 -1.71 0.23 77.21
C ILE A 96 -1.76 1.28 78.35
N GLY A 97 -2.00 2.56 78.04
CA GLY A 97 -2.01 3.64 79.03
C GLY A 97 -3.18 3.53 80.02
N LYS A 98 -4.38 3.20 79.53
CA LYS A 98 -5.55 2.94 80.39
C LYS A 98 -5.36 1.68 81.22
N ALA A 99 -4.78 0.64 80.62
CA ALA A 99 -4.49 -0.63 81.29
C ALA A 99 -3.59 -0.46 82.52
N PHE A 100 -2.52 0.35 82.40
CA PHE A 100 -1.65 0.68 83.53
C PHE A 100 -2.34 1.52 84.61
N SER A 101 -3.19 2.45 84.22
CA SER A 101 -3.95 3.30 85.16
C SER A 101 -4.93 2.46 85.98
N ASN A 102 -5.66 1.56 85.33
CA ASN A 102 -6.60 0.66 85.99
C ASN A 102 -5.88 -0.40 86.85
N LEU A 103 -4.73 -0.92 86.40
CA LEU A 103 -3.88 -1.80 87.20
C LEU A 103 -3.45 -1.13 88.52
N LYS A 104 -3.07 0.15 88.46
CA LYS A 104 -2.67 0.93 89.63
C LYS A 104 -3.82 1.00 90.64
N ILE A 105 -5.04 1.31 90.19
CA ILE A 105 -6.24 1.35 91.03
C ILE A 105 -6.52 -0.02 91.69
N ILE A 106 -6.42 -1.11 90.91
CA ILE A 106 -6.63 -2.48 91.42
C ILE A 106 -5.59 -2.82 92.50
N ARG A 107 -4.32 -2.46 92.29
CA ARG A 107 -3.24 -2.69 93.28
C ARG A 107 -3.41 -1.89 94.56
N GLU A 108 -3.82 -0.63 94.46
CA GLU A 108 -4.07 0.22 95.62
C GLU A 108 -5.20 -0.36 96.48
N LYS A 109 -6.33 -0.73 95.85
CA LYS A 109 -7.45 -1.42 96.53
C LYS A 109 -7.03 -2.77 97.12
N TRP A 110 -6.22 -3.54 96.41
CA TRP A 110 -5.68 -4.81 96.92
C TRP A 110 -4.86 -4.61 98.19
N THR A 111 -4.03 -3.56 98.22
CA THR A 111 -3.16 -3.22 99.35
C THR A 111 -3.98 -2.78 100.56
N GLU A 112 -4.99 -1.93 100.33
CA GLU A 112 -5.90 -1.45 101.38
C GLU A 112 -6.69 -2.59 102.04
N ILE A 113 -7.21 -3.52 101.23
CA ILE A 113 -7.95 -4.70 101.72
C ILE A 113 -7.00 -5.63 102.49
N SER A 114 -5.75 -5.79 102.04
CA SER A 114 -4.75 -6.67 102.66
C SER A 114 -4.31 -6.21 104.05
N GLN A 115 -4.42 -4.92 104.38
CA GLN A 115 -4.13 -4.38 105.72
C GLN A 115 -5.21 -4.73 106.76
N LYS A 116 -6.42 -5.10 106.32
CA LYS A 116 -7.60 -5.31 107.19
C LYS A 116 -7.83 -6.80 107.57
N VAL A 117 -6.84 -7.67 107.34
CA VAL A 117 -7.03 -9.13 107.29
C VAL A 117 -6.60 -9.85 108.58
N VAL A 118 -7.35 -10.91 108.94
CA VAL A 118 -7.13 -11.76 110.13
C VAL A 118 -6.98 -13.26 109.77
N PHE A 119 -6.75 -13.62 108.49
CA PHE A 119 -6.66 -15.02 108.00
C PHE A 119 -5.45 -15.29 107.09
N ASP A 120 -5.17 -16.57 106.76
CA ASP A 120 -4.07 -16.98 105.85
C ASP A 120 -4.34 -16.62 104.39
N GLN A 121 -3.51 -15.75 103.82
CA GLN A 121 -3.70 -15.16 102.49
C GLN A 121 -2.90 -15.84 101.37
N LYS A 122 -2.08 -16.86 101.68
CA LYS A 122 -1.11 -17.41 100.71
C LYS A 122 -1.71 -17.84 99.38
N GLU A 123 -2.88 -18.47 99.38
CA GLU A 123 -3.52 -18.96 98.15
C GLU A 123 -4.05 -17.82 97.26
N ILE A 124 -4.69 -16.82 97.87
CA ILE A 124 -5.33 -15.71 97.14
C ILE A 124 -4.28 -14.71 96.64
N ASP A 125 -3.22 -14.48 97.42
CA ASP A 125 -2.09 -13.65 97.01
C ASP A 125 -1.32 -14.26 95.84
N ARG A 126 -1.11 -15.60 95.84
CA ARG A 126 -0.52 -16.31 94.70
C ARG A 126 -1.34 -16.12 93.42
N LYS A 127 -2.67 -16.20 93.50
CA LYS A 127 -3.55 -15.99 92.34
C LYS A 127 -3.44 -14.57 91.81
N PHE A 128 -3.42 -13.57 92.69
CA PHE A 128 -3.26 -12.17 92.29
C PHE A 128 -1.90 -11.89 91.65
N THR A 129 -0.79 -12.32 92.28
CA THR A 129 0.57 -12.16 91.71
C THR A 129 0.68 -12.81 90.33
N LYS A 130 0.13 -14.02 90.15
CA LYS A 130 0.08 -14.66 88.83
C LYS A 130 -0.65 -13.82 87.78
N ARG A 131 -1.79 -13.21 88.14
CA ARG A 131 -2.51 -12.32 87.21
C ARG A 131 -1.74 -11.03 86.91
N ILE A 132 -0.98 -10.52 87.87
CA ILE A 132 -0.08 -9.39 87.62
C ILE A 132 1.03 -9.77 86.62
N GLU A 133 1.61 -10.96 86.75
CA GLU A 133 2.60 -11.49 85.80
C GLU A 133 1.98 -11.66 84.40
N ASP A 134 0.79 -12.27 84.31
CA ASP A 134 0.03 -12.43 83.06
C ASP A 134 -0.23 -11.06 82.39
N PHE A 135 -0.53 -10.01 83.16
CA PHE A 135 -0.73 -8.65 82.65
C PHE A 135 0.53 -8.10 81.97
N TYR A 136 1.68 -8.13 82.65
CA TYR A 136 2.93 -7.61 82.07
C TYR A 136 3.40 -8.44 80.88
N TYR A 137 3.21 -9.75 80.93
CA TYR A 137 3.50 -10.64 79.81
C TYR A 137 2.70 -10.23 78.57
N ASN A 138 1.38 -10.01 78.69
CA ASN A 138 0.55 -9.53 77.59
C ASN A 138 0.96 -8.14 77.09
N ILE A 139 1.29 -7.20 77.98
CA ILE A 139 1.78 -5.87 77.56
C ILE A 139 3.09 -5.98 76.79
N ASN A 140 4.02 -6.83 77.22
CA ASN A 140 5.26 -7.06 76.49
C ASN A 140 5.01 -7.68 75.12
N ILE A 141 4.05 -8.61 75.01
CA ILE A 141 3.59 -9.14 73.72
C ILE A 141 3.04 -8.01 72.84
N TYR A 142 2.16 -7.16 73.36
CA TYR A 142 1.61 -6.03 72.59
C TYR A 142 2.69 -5.07 72.11
N LYS A 143 3.68 -4.74 72.95
CA LYS A 143 4.82 -3.92 72.56
C LYS A 143 5.67 -4.59 71.48
N ALA A 144 5.94 -5.90 71.62
CA ALA A 144 6.68 -6.66 70.63
C ALA A 144 5.94 -6.74 69.28
N ILE A 145 4.62 -6.91 69.29
CA ILE A 145 3.77 -6.86 68.08
C ILE A 145 3.83 -5.47 67.45
N GLN A 146 3.69 -4.41 68.25
CA GLN A 146 3.75 -3.03 67.75
C GLN A 146 5.11 -2.72 67.13
N GLU A 147 6.21 -3.11 67.77
CA GLU A 147 7.57 -2.93 67.24
C GLU A 147 7.77 -3.72 65.94
N HIS A 148 7.30 -4.97 65.90
CA HIS A 148 7.30 -5.78 64.69
C HIS A 148 6.48 -5.14 63.57
N ASP A 149 5.30 -4.59 63.87
CA ASP A 149 4.44 -3.91 62.89
C ASP A 149 5.10 -2.62 62.37
N LEU A 150 5.72 -1.81 63.22
CA LEU A 150 6.48 -0.63 62.79
C LEU A 150 7.65 -1.01 61.86
N LYS A 151 8.40 -2.07 62.21
CA LYS A 151 9.49 -2.59 61.38
C LYS A 151 8.99 -3.14 60.05
N ARG A 152 7.89 -3.90 60.05
CA ARG A 152 7.25 -4.41 58.84
C ARG A 152 6.73 -3.27 57.96
N ASN A 153 6.06 -2.28 58.55
CA ASN A 153 5.57 -1.10 57.84
C ASN A 153 6.71 -0.33 57.18
N LYS A 154 7.84 -0.17 57.89
CA LYS A 154 9.06 0.43 57.32
C LYS A 154 9.53 -0.31 56.08
N GLN A 155 9.70 -1.64 56.17
CA GLN A 155 10.12 -2.46 55.03
C GLN A 155 9.14 -2.39 53.85
N LEU A 156 7.83 -2.41 54.13
CA LEU A 156 6.81 -2.28 53.08
C LEU A 156 6.86 -0.91 52.41
N LYS A 157 7.03 0.17 53.17
CA LYS A 157 7.17 1.52 52.61
C LYS A 157 8.48 1.69 51.83
N GLU A 158 9.59 1.10 52.29
CA GLU A 158 10.86 1.06 51.53
C GLU A 158 10.67 0.34 50.18
N LEU A 159 9.96 -0.78 50.17
CA LEU A 159 9.64 -1.50 48.94
C LEU A 159 8.78 -0.66 47.99
N ILE A 160 7.75 0.04 48.51
CA ILE A 160 6.91 0.92 47.69
C ILE A 160 7.71 2.09 47.11
N LEU A 161 8.58 2.72 47.92
CA LEU A 161 9.49 3.77 47.43
C LEU A 161 10.41 3.25 46.32
N SER A 162 10.98 2.06 46.49
CA SER A 162 11.81 1.44 45.44
C SER A 162 11.01 1.16 44.15
N LYS A 163 9.75 0.70 44.25
CA LYS A 163 8.88 0.55 43.09
C LYS A 163 8.60 1.90 42.41
N LEU A 164 8.37 2.96 43.18
CA LEU A 164 8.16 4.32 42.66
C LEU A 164 9.41 4.86 41.95
N GLU A 165 10.61 4.63 42.51
CA GLU A 165 11.89 4.98 41.88
C GLU A 165 12.11 4.23 40.56
N GLN A 166 11.78 2.93 40.53
CA GLN A 166 11.82 2.15 39.31
C GLN A 166 10.81 2.64 38.27
N ALA A 167 9.62 3.06 38.69
CA ALA A 167 8.65 3.67 37.79
C ALA A 167 9.14 5.02 37.24
N ALA A 168 9.86 5.80 38.07
CA ALA A 168 10.39 7.11 37.69
C ALA A 168 11.57 7.03 36.70
N SER A 169 12.35 5.95 36.75
CA SER A 169 13.47 5.73 35.82
C SER A 169 13.05 5.14 34.47
N LYS A 170 11.88 4.50 34.37
CA LYS A 170 11.36 3.93 33.12
C LYS A 170 10.81 5.02 32.19
N LYS A 171 10.85 4.75 30.88
CA LYS A 171 10.17 5.60 29.90
C LYS A 171 8.67 5.63 30.21
N SER A 172 8.11 6.83 30.31
CA SER A 172 6.69 7.02 30.60
C SER A 172 5.79 6.37 29.55
N SER A 173 4.69 5.78 30.01
CA SER A 173 3.73 5.05 29.20
C SER A 173 2.29 5.36 29.60
N LYS A 174 1.32 4.79 28.88
CA LYS A 174 -0.11 4.97 29.19
C LYS A 174 -0.50 4.28 30.49
N GLU A 175 0.21 3.21 30.86
CA GLU A 175 -0.02 2.41 32.06
C GLU A 175 0.49 3.10 33.33
N LEU A 176 1.37 4.10 33.20
CA LEU A 176 2.01 4.77 34.33
C LEU A 176 1.00 5.35 35.35
N ILE A 177 -0.12 5.92 34.89
CA ILE A 177 -1.19 6.39 35.80
C ILE A 177 -1.79 5.25 36.62
N SER A 178 -1.98 4.08 36.01
CA SER A 178 -2.55 2.92 36.70
C SER A 178 -1.57 2.40 37.75
N GLU A 179 -0.27 2.35 37.41
CA GLU A 179 0.80 1.97 38.33
C GLU A 179 0.89 2.94 39.51
N ILE A 180 0.87 4.27 39.26
CA ILE A 180 0.83 5.30 40.31
C ILE A 180 -0.36 5.10 41.24
N LYS A 181 -1.56 4.86 40.70
CA LYS A 181 -2.79 4.64 41.49
C LYS A 181 -2.66 3.39 42.38
N GLN A 182 -2.12 2.30 41.85
CA GLN A 182 -1.92 1.07 42.62
C GLN A 182 -0.90 1.28 43.74
N LEU A 183 0.23 1.92 43.47
CA LEU A 183 1.26 2.21 44.47
C LEU A 183 0.75 3.18 45.55
N ARG A 184 -0.16 4.10 45.20
CA ARG A 184 -0.86 4.96 46.16
C ARG A 184 -1.77 4.17 47.10
N ILE A 185 -2.54 3.22 46.57
CA ILE A 185 -3.38 2.32 47.37
C ILE A 185 -2.50 1.45 48.28
N GLU A 186 -1.40 0.90 47.75
CA GLU A 186 -0.43 0.14 48.55
C GLU A 186 0.16 0.99 49.68
N TRP A 187 0.51 2.26 49.41
CA TRP A 187 1.04 3.18 50.43
C TRP A 187 0.03 3.52 51.53
N GLU A 188 -1.22 3.81 51.16
CA GLU A 188 -2.30 4.12 52.11
C GLU A 188 -2.70 2.89 52.96
N GLY A 189 -2.53 1.68 52.43
CA GLY A 189 -2.80 0.43 53.13
C GLY A 189 -1.73 0.04 54.17
N VAL A 190 -0.55 0.67 54.15
CA VAL A 190 0.53 0.41 55.10
C VAL A 190 0.44 1.39 56.28
N GLY A 191 0.51 0.83 57.49
CA GLY A 191 0.45 1.61 58.74
C GLY A 191 1.63 2.59 58.92
N PRO A 192 1.64 3.33 60.04
CA PRO A 192 2.70 4.29 60.33
C PRO A 192 4.05 3.58 60.54
N VAL A 193 5.12 4.32 60.27
CA VAL A 193 6.50 3.96 60.67
C VAL A 193 6.84 4.66 61.99
N GLU A 194 8.04 4.40 62.52
CA GLU A 194 8.58 5.11 63.69
C GLU A 194 8.49 6.63 63.50
N LYS A 195 8.16 7.37 64.57
CA LYS A 195 7.77 8.79 64.48
C LYS A 195 8.83 9.68 63.84
N ASP A 196 10.09 9.39 64.10
CA ASP A 196 11.26 10.07 63.56
C ASP A 196 11.46 9.86 62.05
N LEU A 197 10.95 8.76 61.48
CA LEU A 197 11.05 8.45 60.05
C LEU A 197 9.83 8.89 59.24
N GLN A 198 8.72 9.30 59.88
CA GLN A 198 7.47 9.59 59.17
C GLN A 198 7.62 10.72 58.15
N ASP A 199 8.28 11.81 58.52
CA ASP A 199 8.46 12.98 57.65
C ASP A 199 9.39 12.68 56.47
N ASP A 200 10.48 11.93 56.71
CA ASP A 200 11.42 11.51 55.66
C ASP A 200 10.73 10.63 54.62
N PHE A 201 10.03 9.58 55.06
CA PHE A 201 9.29 8.69 54.16
C PHE A 201 8.20 9.43 53.38
N TRP A 202 7.48 10.35 54.03
CA TRP A 202 6.46 11.16 53.38
C TRP A 202 7.04 12.10 52.32
N SER A 203 8.16 12.76 52.63
CA SER A 203 8.83 13.66 51.68
C SER A 203 9.34 12.92 50.44
N LYS A 204 9.99 11.76 50.62
CA LYS A 204 10.46 10.91 49.52
C LYS A 204 9.30 10.44 48.63
N TYR A 205 8.24 9.95 49.25
CA TYR A 205 7.02 9.51 48.55
C TYR A 205 6.42 10.63 47.70
N ARG A 206 6.24 11.82 48.28
CA ARG A 206 5.67 12.98 47.57
C ARG A 206 6.54 13.42 46.40
N ASN A 207 7.87 13.51 46.58
CA ASN A 207 8.78 13.94 45.52
C ASN A 207 8.79 12.96 44.34
N LEU A 208 8.75 11.65 44.62
CA LEU A 208 8.65 10.64 43.58
C LEU A 208 7.32 10.74 42.83
N LEU A 209 6.20 10.92 43.53
CA LEU A 209 4.91 11.12 42.88
C LEU A 209 4.89 12.36 41.98
N ASP A 210 5.41 13.48 42.46
CA ASP A 210 5.46 14.74 41.69
C ASP A 210 6.27 14.57 40.39
N THR A 211 7.41 13.89 40.50
CA THR A 211 8.25 13.53 39.34
C THR A 211 7.48 12.65 38.36
N LEU A 212 6.77 11.63 38.84
CA LEU A 212 6.00 10.71 38.03
C LEU A 212 4.83 11.39 37.30
N TYR A 213 4.09 12.27 37.99
CA TYR A 213 3.02 13.05 37.36
C TYR A 213 3.57 14.01 36.31
N THR A 214 4.67 14.71 36.60
CA THR A 214 5.36 15.59 35.63
C THR A 214 5.79 14.81 34.39
N ASN A 215 6.44 13.66 34.56
CA ASN A 215 6.85 12.79 33.46
C ASN A 215 5.65 12.32 32.61
N PHE A 216 4.52 11.99 33.25
CA PHE A 216 3.29 11.62 32.55
C PHE A 216 2.68 12.79 31.75
N GLU A 217 2.69 14.01 32.30
CA GLU A 217 2.23 15.21 31.58
C GLU A 217 3.09 15.50 30.35
N VAL A 218 4.42 15.40 30.48
CA VAL A 218 5.35 15.51 29.35
C VAL A 218 5.03 14.45 28.30
N PHE A 219 4.90 13.18 28.70
CA PHE A 219 4.53 12.09 27.78
C PHE A 219 3.22 12.35 27.03
N LYS A 220 2.18 12.81 27.73
CA LYS A 220 0.89 13.14 27.13
C LYS A 220 1.01 14.29 26.12
N THR A 221 1.83 15.28 26.42
CA THR A 221 2.08 16.44 25.55
C THR A 221 2.84 16.01 24.30
N THR A 222 3.94 15.28 24.45
CA THR A 222 4.72 14.74 23.33
C THR A 222 3.87 13.84 22.43
N GLN A 223 3.05 12.95 23.01
CA GLN A 223 2.19 12.07 22.21
C GLN A 223 1.11 12.85 21.45
N LYS A 224 0.63 13.97 22.02
CA LYS A 224 -0.31 14.87 21.32
C LYS A 224 0.38 15.60 20.17
N GLU A 225 1.60 16.09 20.38
CA GLU A 225 2.42 16.72 19.33
C GLU A 225 2.74 15.75 18.19
N GLU A 226 3.16 14.52 18.51
CA GLU A 226 3.38 13.46 17.51
C GLU A 226 2.10 13.18 16.70
N GLN A 227 0.94 13.13 17.35
CA GLN A 227 -0.35 12.95 16.65
C GLN A 227 -0.67 14.12 15.71
N ILE A 228 -0.43 15.36 16.14
CA ILE A 228 -0.62 16.56 15.29
C ILE A 228 0.35 16.54 14.10
N ASN A 229 1.61 16.18 14.32
CA ASN A 229 2.59 16.04 13.24
C ASN A 229 2.19 14.94 12.25
N ASN A 230 1.74 13.79 12.74
CA ASN A 230 1.21 12.71 11.91
C ASN A 230 -0.01 13.15 11.10
N GLU A 231 -0.90 13.95 11.69
CA GLU A 231 -2.05 14.55 10.99
C GLU A 231 -1.59 15.49 9.87
N ASN A 232 -0.59 16.35 10.14
CA ASN A 232 -0.02 17.24 9.13
C ASN A 232 0.60 16.46 7.96
N TYR A 233 1.43 15.45 8.23
CA TYR A 233 2.01 14.61 7.17
C TYR A 233 0.94 13.88 6.35
N LYS A 234 -0.12 13.40 7.00
CA LYS A 234 -1.26 12.80 6.30
C LYS A 234 -2.01 13.82 5.44
N ASN A 235 -2.19 15.04 5.91
CA ASN A 235 -2.77 16.13 5.13
C ASN A 235 -1.90 16.51 3.92
N GLU A 236 -0.57 16.53 4.06
CA GLU A 236 0.35 16.77 2.94
C GLU A 236 0.21 15.71 1.84
N ILE A 237 0.08 14.43 2.22
CA ILE A 237 -0.19 13.34 1.27
C ILE A 237 -1.52 13.55 0.55
N ILE A 238 -2.59 13.87 1.28
CA ILE A 238 -3.91 14.13 0.70
C ILE A 238 -3.81 15.30 -0.29
N ASN A 239 -3.17 16.39 0.13
CA ASN A 239 -2.99 17.58 -0.69
C ASN A 239 -2.22 17.23 -1.98
N TYR A 240 -1.10 16.52 -1.87
CA TYR A 240 -0.34 16.05 -3.01
C TYR A 240 -1.20 15.27 -4.01
N ILE A 241 -1.95 14.26 -3.56
CA ILE A 241 -2.80 13.44 -4.43
C ILE A 241 -3.91 14.29 -5.07
N SER A 242 -4.51 15.22 -4.31
CA SER A 242 -5.59 16.08 -4.79
C SER A 242 -5.14 17.15 -5.80
N GLN A 243 -3.89 17.59 -5.73
CA GLN A 243 -3.31 18.60 -6.62
C GLN A 243 -2.80 18.02 -7.95
N ILE A 244 -2.83 16.70 -8.13
CA ILE A 244 -2.44 16.07 -9.40
C ILE A 244 -3.38 16.57 -10.50
N LYS A 245 -2.82 17.32 -11.45
CA LYS A 245 -3.54 17.88 -12.58
C LYS A 245 -3.82 16.80 -13.62
N ILE A 246 -4.93 16.10 -13.45
CA ILE A 246 -5.38 15.02 -14.35
C ILE A 246 -5.46 15.48 -15.82
N SER A 247 -5.79 16.75 -16.07
CA SER A 247 -5.86 17.32 -17.43
C SER A 247 -4.51 17.39 -18.16
N GLU A 248 -3.39 17.33 -17.43
CA GLU A 248 -2.04 17.34 -18.01
C GLU A 248 -1.56 15.91 -18.34
N LEU A 249 -2.27 14.86 -17.89
CA LEU A 249 -1.91 13.45 -18.11
C LEU A 249 -2.48 12.93 -19.44
N LYS A 250 -1.70 13.09 -20.51
CA LYS A 250 -2.16 12.78 -21.88
C LYS A 250 -1.76 11.38 -22.34
N ASP A 251 -0.61 10.89 -21.89
CA ASP A 251 -0.06 9.63 -22.37
C ASP A 251 0.07 8.57 -21.26
N VAL A 252 0.22 7.31 -21.67
CA VAL A 252 0.44 6.16 -20.76
C VAL A 252 1.65 6.38 -19.86
N LYS A 253 2.68 7.08 -20.36
CA LYS A 253 3.90 7.40 -19.61
C LYS A 253 3.60 8.33 -18.42
N ASP A 254 2.84 9.39 -18.63
CA ASP A 254 2.48 10.36 -17.59
C ASP A 254 1.67 9.68 -16.50
N TRP A 255 0.65 8.91 -16.90
CA TRP A 255 -0.16 8.11 -15.98
C TRP A 255 0.67 7.10 -15.17
N LYS A 256 1.70 6.49 -15.78
CA LYS A 256 2.59 5.55 -15.07
C LYS A 256 3.44 6.27 -14.03
N ILE A 257 4.03 7.41 -14.39
CA ILE A 257 4.87 8.21 -13.48
C ILE A 257 4.05 8.66 -12.26
N GLU A 258 2.90 9.30 -12.50
CA GLU A 258 2.06 9.79 -11.41
C GLU A 258 1.43 8.65 -10.60
N THR A 259 1.08 7.52 -11.24
CA THR A 259 0.62 6.33 -10.49
C THR A 259 1.68 5.87 -9.49
N ASN A 260 2.94 5.78 -9.91
CA ASN A 260 4.01 5.31 -9.03
C ASN A 260 4.20 6.25 -7.83
N LYS A 261 4.20 7.57 -8.06
CA LYS A 261 4.27 8.56 -6.96
C LYS A 261 3.08 8.46 -6.03
N VAL A 262 1.87 8.28 -6.55
CA VAL A 262 0.67 8.07 -5.72
C VAL A 262 0.82 6.82 -4.87
N LEU A 263 1.28 5.70 -5.45
CA LEU A 263 1.51 4.45 -4.71
C LEU A 263 2.56 4.62 -3.60
N GLU A 264 3.67 5.31 -3.87
CA GLU A 264 4.68 5.66 -2.85
C GLU A 264 4.02 6.45 -1.69
N LYS A 265 3.20 7.45 -2.02
CA LYS A 265 2.44 8.22 -1.03
C LYS A 265 1.40 7.38 -0.27
N GLN A 266 0.84 6.32 -0.88
CA GLN A 266 -0.03 5.38 -0.15
C GLN A 266 0.75 4.52 0.85
N GLU A 267 2.00 4.15 0.54
CA GLU A 267 2.86 3.44 1.49
C GLU A 267 3.33 4.36 2.63
N GLU A 268 3.69 5.61 2.33
CA GLU A 268 3.95 6.63 3.35
C GLU A 268 2.74 6.84 4.27
N TRP A 269 1.53 6.90 3.72
CA TRP A 269 0.30 7.03 4.51
C TRP A 269 0.13 5.90 5.53
N LYS A 270 0.47 4.66 5.14
CA LYS A 270 0.36 3.46 6.00
C LYS A 270 1.44 3.44 7.09
N SER A 271 2.62 3.99 6.82
CA SER A 271 3.72 4.02 7.79
C SER A 271 3.56 5.12 8.84
N ILE A 272 2.81 6.19 8.53
CA ILE A 272 2.51 7.25 9.50
C ILE A 272 1.58 6.71 10.61
N GLY A 273 1.98 6.97 11.86
CA GLY A 273 1.32 6.51 13.06
C GLY A 273 -0.08 7.10 13.32
N PHE A 274 -0.47 7.09 14.60
CA PHE A 274 -1.78 7.54 15.04
C PHE A 274 -1.94 9.05 14.92
N VAL A 275 -3.17 9.48 14.66
CA VAL A 275 -3.60 10.89 14.58
C VAL A 275 -4.65 11.16 15.66
N PRO A 276 -4.99 12.44 15.95
CA PRO A 276 -6.04 12.78 16.90
C PRO A 276 -7.36 12.10 16.54
N LYS A 277 -8.11 11.71 17.58
CA LYS A 277 -9.33 10.91 17.42
C LYS A 277 -10.41 11.69 16.66
N GLU A 278 -10.44 13.00 16.88
CA GLU A 278 -11.35 13.96 16.28
C GLU A 278 -11.17 14.03 14.76
N SER A 279 -9.92 14.10 14.29
CA SER A 279 -9.59 14.24 12.87
C SER A 279 -9.57 12.92 12.11
N LYS A 280 -9.42 11.77 12.79
CA LYS A 280 -9.21 10.44 12.17
C LYS A 280 -10.19 10.13 11.04
N ASN A 281 -11.49 10.32 11.27
CA ASN A 281 -12.52 9.94 10.30
C ASN A 281 -12.54 10.86 9.07
N GLN A 282 -12.45 12.17 9.31
CA GLN A 282 -12.40 13.17 8.24
C GLN A 282 -11.16 12.98 7.38
N LEU A 283 -10.00 12.77 8.00
CA LEU A 283 -8.73 12.54 7.32
C LEU A 283 -8.79 11.30 6.42
N TRP A 284 -9.36 10.20 6.91
CA TRP A 284 -9.56 8.98 6.11
C TRP A 284 -10.50 9.20 4.92
N GLN A 285 -11.62 9.90 5.11
CA GLN A 285 -12.57 10.19 4.04
C GLN A 285 -11.94 11.07 2.96
N SER A 286 -11.20 12.11 3.35
CA SER A 286 -10.48 13.00 2.42
C SER A 286 -9.42 12.25 1.62
N TYR A 287 -8.62 11.41 2.29
CA TYR A 287 -7.64 10.54 1.63
C TYR A 287 -8.30 9.60 0.63
N ARG A 288 -9.37 8.91 1.06
CA ARG A 288 -10.06 7.96 0.19
C ARG A 288 -10.63 8.63 -1.04
N SER A 289 -11.23 9.81 -0.86
CA SER A 289 -11.82 10.62 -1.93
C SER A 289 -10.75 11.09 -2.93
N ALA A 290 -9.58 11.55 -2.45
CA ALA A 290 -8.47 11.95 -3.31
C ALA A 290 -7.95 10.76 -4.14
N CYS A 291 -7.78 9.59 -3.53
CA CYS A 291 -7.39 8.38 -4.23
C CYS A 291 -8.46 7.94 -5.26
N ASP A 292 -9.74 7.94 -4.88
CA ASP A 292 -10.83 7.55 -5.78
C ASP A 292 -10.93 8.46 -6.99
N TYR A 293 -10.75 9.76 -6.80
CA TYR A 293 -10.73 10.71 -7.89
C TYR A 293 -9.59 10.42 -8.89
N PHE A 294 -8.37 10.23 -8.41
CA PHE A 294 -7.22 9.91 -9.25
C PHE A 294 -7.38 8.57 -9.99
N PHE A 295 -7.69 7.48 -9.27
CA PHE A 295 -7.81 6.16 -9.86
C PHE A 295 -9.06 6.01 -10.73
N GLY A 296 -10.14 6.73 -10.42
CA GLY A 296 -11.33 6.84 -11.25
C GLY A 296 -11.01 7.47 -12.61
N ALA A 297 -10.28 8.58 -12.61
CA ALA A 297 -9.84 9.22 -13.85
C ALA A 297 -8.87 8.35 -14.65
N LYS A 298 -7.92 7.68 -13.98
CA LYS A 298 -7.03 6.70 -14.62
C LYS A 298 -7.84 5.61 -15.33
N LYS A 299 -8.81 5.02 -14.62
CA LYS A 299 -9.67 3.97 -15.18
C LYS A 299 -10.43 4.49 -16.40
N LYS A 300 -10.97 5.71 -16.34
CA LYS A 300 -11.68 6.34 -17.47
C LYS A 300 -10.75 6.49 -18.68
N PHE A 301 -9.56 7.06 -18.50
CA PHE A 301 -8.57 7.25 -19.57
C PHE A 301 -8.21 5.93 -20.27
N PHE A 302 -7.87 4.88 -19.51
CA PHE A 302 -7.51 3.58 -20.11
C PHE A 302 -8.70 2.87 -20.76
N THR A 303 -9.93 3.12 -20.29
CA THR A 303 -11.15 2.59 -20.92
C THR A 303 -11.41 3.29 -22.26
N GLU A 304 -11.33 4.62 -22.30
CA GLU A 304 -11.48 5.42 -23.53
C GLU A 304 -10.40 5.04 -24.56
N GLN A 305 -9.14 4.92 -24.14
CA GLN A 305 -8.04 4.49 -25.00
C GLN A 305 -8.28 3.09 -25.59
N LYS A 306 -8.83 2.16 -24.79
CA LYS A 306 -9.15 0.81 -25.26
C LYS A 306 -10.26 0.81 -26.32
N GLU A 307 -11.28 1.65 -26.18
CA GLU A 307 -12.33 1.80 -27.19
C GLU A 307 -11.79 2.43 -28.48
N VAL A 308 -10.92 3.45 -28.38
CA VAL A 308 -10.21 4.02 -29.54
C VAL A 308 -9.38 2.95 -30.26
N PHE A 309 -8.61 2.13 -29.53
CA PHE A 309 -7.84 1.04 -30.13
C PHE A 309 -8.73 -0.01 -30.80
N LYS A 310 -9.90 -0.31 -30.24
CA LYS A 310 -10.87 -1.24 -30.82
C LYS A 310 -11.45 -0.68 -32.13
N ALA A 311 -11.79 0.60 -32.18
CA ALA A 311 -12.25 1.27 -33.40
C ALA A 311 -11.16 1.30 -34.47
N ASN A 312 -9.93 1.70 -34.11
CA ASN A 312 -8.78 1.69 -35.02
C ASN A 312 -8.48 0.29 -35.56
N LYS A 313 -8.61 -0.76 -34.73
CA LYS A 313 -8.42 -2.16 -35.12
C LYS A 313 -9.44 -2.61 -36.16
N TYR A 314 -10.69 -2.17 -36.02
CA TYR A 314 -11.74 -2.44 -37.00
C TYR A 314 -11.44 -1.77 -38.35
N LEU A 315 -11.05 -0.49 -38.33
CA LEU A 315 -10.68 0.25 -39.55
C LEU A 315 -9.47 -0.37 -40.26
N LYS A 316 -8.39 -0.69 -39.51
CA LYS A 316 -7.20 -1.34 -40.07
C LYS A 316 -7.50 -2.73 -40.64
N ASN A 317 -8.36 -3.53 -39.99
CA ASN A 317 -8.81 -4.80 -40.55
C ASN A 317 -9.59 -4.63 -41.85
N THR A 318 -10.44 -3.61 -41.93
CA THR A 318 -11.23 -3.32 -43.13
C THR A 318 -10.31 -2.92 -44.29
N LEU A 319 -9.27 -2.11 -44.02
CA LEU A 319 -8.23 -1.82 -45.02
C LEU A 319 -7.46 -3.06 -45.46
N CYS A 320 -7.09 -3.96 -44.55
CA CYS A 320 -6.42 -5.21 -44.93
C CYS A 320 -7.30 -6.04 -45.88
N LYS A 321 -8.59 -6.20 -45.57
CA LYS A 321 -9.54 -6.94 -46.43
C LYS A 321 -9.66 -6.28 -47.81
N LYS A 322 -9.85 -4.96 -47.86
CA LYS A 322 -9.94 -4.22 -49.12
C LYS A 322 -8.66 -4.39 -49.98
N ALA A 323 -7.49 -4.30 -49.36
CA ALA A 323 -6.21 -4.51 -50.07
C ALA A 323 -6.06 -5.94 -50.61
N GLU A 324 -6.55 -6.95 -49.87
CA GLU A 324 -6.55 -8.35 -50.31
C GLU A 324 -7.55 -8.63 -51.44
N GLU A 325 -8.73 -8.02 -51.41
CA GLU A 325 -9.73 -8.10 -52.47
C GLU A 325 -9.22 -7.44 -53.77
N LEU A 326 -8.59 -6.27 -53.66
CA LEU A 326 -8.04 -5.54 -54.80
C LEU A 326 -6.87 -6.28 -55.47
N LEU A 327 -6.13 -7.11 -54.73
CA LEU A 327 -5.13 -8.00 -55.31
C LEU A 327 -5.72 -9.06 -56.25
N GLN A 328 -6.99 -9.41 -56.09
CA GLN A 328 -7.68 -10.37 -56.97
C GLN A 328 -8.32 -9.69 -58.18
N SER A 329 -8.36 -8.35 -58.23
CA SER A 329 -8.95 -7.59 -59.33
C SER A 329 -7.97 -7.46 -60.52
N ASN A 330 -8.50 -7.55 -61.74
CA ASN A 330 -7.74 -7.44 -63.00
C ASN A 330 -7.62 -6.00 -63.55
N ASP A 331 -8.18 -4.99 -62.89
CA ASP A 331 -8.20 -3.60 -63.40
C ASP A 331 -6.89 -2.83 -63.11
N ALA A 332 -5.88 -3.01 -63.95
CA ALA A 332 -4.51 -2.54 -63.69
C ALA A 332 -4.33 -1.00 -63.57
N VAL A 333 -5.24 -0.18 -64.12
CA VAL A 333 -5.03 1.27 -64.23
C VAL A 333 -5.49 2.02 -62.98
N ASN A 334 -6.61 1.63 -62.38
CA ASN A 334 -7.14 2.27 -61.17
C ASN A 334 -6.51 1.76 -59.86
N LEU A 335 -5.98 0.54 -59.86
CA LEU A 335 -5.45 -0.11 -58.65
C LEU A 335 -4.26 0.63 -58.01
N THR A 336 -3.36 1.26 -58.80
CA THR A 336 -2.19 1.93 -58.22
C THR A 336 -2.58 3.08 -57.30
N LYS A 337 -3.56 3.89 -57.73
CA LYS A 337 -4.04 5.03 -56.93
C LYS A 337 -4.70 4.54 -55.66
N GLU A 338 -5.53 3.50 -55.74
CA GLU A 338 -6.19 2.93 -54.56
C GLU A 338 -5.20 2.36 -53.53
N PHE A 339 -4.14 1.67 -53.96
CA PHE A 339 -3.09 1.20 -53.04
C PHE A 339 -2.35 2.35 -52.36
N VAL A 340 -2.07 3.44 -53.08
CA VAL A 340 -1.46 4.64 -52.49
C VAL A 340 -2.43 5.30 -51.49
N ASP A 341 -3.69 5.47 -51.86
CA ASP A 341 -4.71 6.07 -51.01
C ASP A 341 -4.89 5.25 -49.72
N MET A 342 -4.96 3.92 -49.81
CA MET A 342 -5.01 3.03 -48.64
C MET A 342 -3.78 3.15 -47.74
N GLN A 343 -2.58 3.33 -48.30
CA GLN A 343 -1.38 3.60 -47.49
C GLN A 343 -1.46 4.94 -46.75
N THR A 344 -2.10 5.95 -47.34
CA THR A 344 -2.35 7.22 -46.65
C THR A 344 -3.41 7.08 -45.56
N GLU A 345 -4.48 6.34 -45.82
CA GLU A 345 -5.53 6.04 -44.83
C GLU A 345 -4.98 5.24 -43.65
N TRP A 346 -4.13 4.24 -43.90
CA TRP A 346 -3.44 3.48 -42.85
C TRP A 346 -2.69 4.39 -41.88
N LYS A 347 -1.96 5.37 -42.41
CA LYS A 347 -1.19 6.35 -41.61
C LYS A 347 -2.08 7.31 -40.82
N LYS A 348 -3.30 7.59 -41.32
CA LYS A 348 -4.29 8.42 -40.65
C LYS A 348 -5.00 7.67 -39.53
N ILE A 349 -5.19 6.35 -39.66
CA ILE A 349 -5.77 5.54 -38.59
C ILE A 349 -4.78 5.49 -37.43
N GLY A 350 -5.24 5.89 -36.25
CA GLY A 350 -4.43 5.91 -35.05
C GLY A 350 -3.89 4.53 -34.64
N PRO A 351 -3.11 4.48 -33.55
CA PRO A 351 -2.51 3.24 -33.07
C PRO A 351 -3.59 2.24 -32.60
N VAL A 352 -3.24 0.94 -32.67
CA VAL A 352 -3.98 -0.13 -31.98
C VAL A 352 -3.10 -0.76 -30.88
N GLN A 353 -3.60 -1.79 -30.21
CA GLN A 353 -2.77 -2.54 -29.25
C GLN A 353 -1.54 -3.12 -29.95
N GLN A 354 -0.38 -3.08 -29.27
CA GLN A 354 0.92 -3.40 -29.86
C GLN A 354 0.96 -4.74 -30.62
N ARG A 355 0.34 -5.79 -30.06
CA ARG A 355 0.26 -7.12 -30.69
C ARG A 355 -0.56 -7.10 -31.98
N ASP A 356 -1.68 -6.38 -32.00
CA ASP A 356 -2.55 -6.27 -33.17
C ASP A 356 -1.92 -5.38 -34.25
N GLU A 357 -1.19 -4.34 -33.85
CA GLU A 357 -0.53 -3.40 -34.78
C GLU A 357 0.47 -4.14 -35.66
N GLN A 358 1.34 -4.95 -35.06
CA GLN A 358 2.33 -5.74 -35.79
C GLN A 358 1.68 -6.71 -36.78
N TYR A 359 0.65 -7.44 -36.32
CA TYR A 359 -0.06 -8.40 -37.17
C TYR A 359 -0.76 -7.73 -38.35
N LEU A 360 -1.52 -6.65 -38.09
CA LEU A 360 -2.27 -5.96 -39.14
C LEU A 360 -1.33 -5.24 -40.10
N TRP A 361 -0.26 -4.63 -39.60
CA TRP A 361 0.75 -3.98 -40.46
C TRP A 361 1.39 -5.00 -41.40
N HIS A 362 1.84 -6.15 -40.89
CA HIS A 362 2.43 -7.18 -41.72
C HIS A 362 1.45 -7.69 -42.79
N ARG A 363 0.18 -7.89 -42.42
CA ARG A 363 -0.87 -8.30 -43.37
C ARG A 363 -1.11 -7.27 -44.46
N PHE A 364 -1.27 -6.00 -44.11
CA PHE A 364 -1.46 -4.90 -45.05
C PHE A 364 -0.23 -4.68 -45.95
N GLN A 365 0.96 -4.69 -45.36
CA GLN A 365 2.22 -4.52 -46.07
C GLN A 365 2.45 -5.67 -47.06
N LYS A 366 2.14 -6.91 -46.68
CA LYS A 366 2.21 -8.06 -47.58
C LYS A 366 1.34 -7.84 -48.82
N ALA A 367 0.09 -7.39 -48.64
CA ALA A 367 -0.80 -7.13 -49.76
C ALA A 367 -0.26 -6.03 -50.69
N CYS A 368 0.20 -4.91 -50.12
CA CYS A 368 0.82 -3.82 -50.89
C CYS A 368 2.07 -4.29 -51.66
N ASN A 369 2.96 -5.01 -50.99
CA ASN A 369 4.21 -5.50 -51.58
C ASN A 369 3.93 -6.45 -52.74
N SER A 370 2.97 -7.36 -52.58
CA SER A 370 2.54 -8.27 -53.66
C SER A 370 2.06 -7.51 -54.89
N PHE A 371 1.27 -6.45 -54.73
CA PHE A 371 0.80 -5.63 -55.85
C PHE A 371 1.95 -4.93 -56.59
N PHE A 372 2.82 -4.23 -55.85
CA PHE A 372 3.93 -3.50 -56.47
C PHE A 372 4.99 -4.43 -57.08
N GLN A 373 5.17 -5.63 -56.51
CA GLN A 373 6.03 -6.66 -57.08
C GLN A 373 5.46 -7.18 -58.41
N GLN A 374 4.19 -7.55 -58.47
CA GLN A 374 3.54 -7.97 -59.73
C GLN A 374 3.60 -6.87 -60.80
N LYS A 375 3.41 -5.60 -60.41
CA LYS A 375 3.54 -4.45 -61.32
C LYS A 375 4.97 -4.30 -61.85
N LYS A 376 5.97 -4.46 -60.98
CA LYS A 376 7.38 -4.40 -61.34
C LYS A 376 7.74 -5.53 -62.31
N GLU A 377 7.32 -6.75 -62.03
CA GLU A 377 7.54 -7.94 -62.88
C GLU A 377 6.91 -7.76 -64.27
N LYS A 378 5.64 -7.30 -64.34
CA LYS A 378 4.99 -6.97 -65.62
C LYS A 378 5.76 -5.93 -66.43
N LYS A 379 6.28 -4.90 -65.76
CA LYS A 379 7.11 -3.87 -66.42
C LYS A 379 8.44 -4.44 -66.89
N GLN A 380 9.13 -5.22 -66.06
CA GLN A 380 10.39 -5.88 -66.42
C GLN A 380 10.23 -6.83 -67.60
N GLN A 381 9.14 -7.60 -67.64
CA GLN A 381 8.84 -8.45 -68.78
C GLN A 381 8.65 -7.62 -70.05
N LEU A 382 7.85 -6.55 -69.99
CA LEU A 382 7.61 -5.68 -71.14
C LEU A 382 8.89 -4.96 -71.63
N ASP A 383 9.77 -4.57 -70.71
CA ASP A 383 11.07 -4.00 -71.05
C ASP A 383 12.01 -5.06 -71.66
N ALA A 384 12.03 -6.29 -71.12
CA ALA A 384 12.80 -7.41 -71.66
C ALA A 384 12.32 -7.84 -73.06
N ASP A 385 11.01 -7.86 -73.30
CA ASP A 385 10.43 -8.16 -74.62
C ASP A 385 10.85 -7.10 -75.65
N LYS A 386 10.91 -5.82 -75.24
CA LYS A 386 11.42 -4.73 -76.09
C LYS A 386 12.92 -4.85 -76.36
N ASP A 387 13.70 -5.25 -75.38
CA ASP A 387 15.15 -5.44 -75.54
C ASP A 387 15.47 -6.65 -76.41
N ALA A 388 14.74 -7.76 -76.26
CA ALA A 388 14.83 -8.92 -77.14
C ALA A 388 14.54 -8.53 -78.60
N LEU A 389 13.49 -7.71 -78.82
CA LEU A 389 13.17 -7.19 -80.14
C LEU A 389 14.28 -6.27 -80.70
N ASN A 390 14.92 -5.44 -79.87
CA ASN A 390 16.05 -4.63 -80.30
C ASN A 390 17.24 -5.50 -80.72
N ASN A 391 17.56 -6.55 -79.96
CA ASN A 391 18.63 -7.48 -80.29
C ASN A 391 18.34 -8.20 -81.61
N GLU A 392 17.09 -8.62 -81.84
CA GLU A 392 16.69 -9.21 -83.13
C GLU A 392 16.95 -8.25 -84.30
N LYS A 393 16.56 -6.97 -84.15
CA LYS A 393 16.86 -5.91 -85.14
C LYS A 393 18.36 -5.71 -85.35
N GLU A 394 19.15 -5.63 -84.28
CA GLU A 394 20.61 -5.50 -84.34
C GLU A 394 21.25 -6.70 -85.08
N THR A 395 20.80 -7.94 -84.83
CA THR A 395 21.31 -9.11 -85.54
C THR A 395 20.97 -9.09 -87.03
N LEU A 396 19.80 -8.56 -87.42
CA LEU A 396 19.45 -8.40 -88.84
C LEU A 396 20.33 -7.35 -89.52
N ILE A 397 20.64 -6.25 -88.83
CA ILE A 397 21.56 -5.21 -89.30
C ILE A 397 22.95 -5.80 -89.53
N THR A 398 23.51 -6.53 -88.56
CA THR A 398 24.83 -7.17 -88.69
C THR A 398 24.85 -8.20 -89.82
N LYS A 399 23.82 -9.07 -89.89
CA LYS A 399 23.69 -10.04 -91.00
C LYS A 399 23.64 -9.36 -92.36
N LEU A 400 22.89 -8.26 -92.47
CA LEU A 400 22.85 -7.48 -93.70
C LEU A 400 24.24 -6.89 -93.99
N GLN A 401 24.92 -6.31 -93.01
CA GLN A 401 26.24 -5.72 -93.18
C GLN A 401 27.25 -6.72 -93.76
N ASP A 402 27.36 -7.90 -93.15
CA ASP A 402 28.33 -8.94 -93.50
C ASP A 402 27.97 -9.72 -94.77
N SER A 403 26.70 -9.72 -95.18
CA SER A 403 26.24 -10.42 -96.38
C SER A 403 26.82 -9.79 -97.66
N PHE A 404 27.28 -10.63 -98.58
CA PHE A 404 27.59 -10.20 -99.94
C PHE A 404 26.28 -10.17 -100.75
N ILE A 405 25.90 -8.98 -101.23
CA ILE A 405 24.69 -8.78 -102.04
C ILE A 405 25.09 -8.74 -103.51
N ASP A 406 24.72 -9.78 -104.25
CA ASP A 406 24.97 -9.94 -105.69
C ASP A 406 23.75 -9.56 -106.54
N THR A 407 22.55 -9.65 -105.97
CA THR A 407 21.25 -9.50 -106.63
C THR A 407 20.30 -8.63 -105.81
N GLU A 408 19.38 -7.93 -106.48
CA GLU A 408 18.32 -7.15 -105.83
C GLU A 408 17.36 -8.06 -105.04
N GLU A 409 17.13 -9.29 -105.50
CA GLU A 409 16.34 -10.29 -104.78
C GLU A 409 16.92 -10.66 -103.41
N HIS A 410 18.25 -10.78 -103.29
CA HIS A 410 18.91 -11.07 -102.02
C HIS A 410 18.74 -9.91 -101.03
N LEU A 411 18.85 -8.67 -101.49
CA LEU A 411 18.60 -7.49 -100.66
C LEU A 411 17.13 -7.41 -100.19
N LEU A 412 16.20 -7.77 -101.07
CA LEU A 412 14.78 -7.81 -100.77
C LEU A 412 14.43 -8.84 -99.70
N GLU A 413 15.16 -9.96 -99.61
CA GLU A 413 14.99 -10.94 -98.52
C GLU A 413 15.33 -10.33 -97.16
N HIS A 414 16.41 -9.54 -97.08
CA HIS A 414 16.80 -8.84 -95.86
C HIS A 414 15.80 -7.74 -95.47
N LEU A 415 15.31 -6.96 -96.44
CA LEU A 415 14.24 -5.97 -96.24
C LEU A 415 12.93 -6.62 -95.76
N SER A 416 12.57 -7.77 -96.33
CA SER A 416 11.39 -8.53 -95.93
C SER A 416 11.48 -8.99 -94.47
N LYS A 417 12.65 -9.46 -94.03
CA LYS A 417 12.91 -9.81 -92.62
C LYS A 417 12.85 -8.57 -91.71
N TRP A 418 13.38 -7.44 -92.16
CA TRP A 418 13.31 -6.17 -91.43
C TRP A 418 11.88 -5.71 -91.22
N TRP A 419 11.05 -5.69 -92.27
CA TRP A 419 9.65 -5.26 -92.18
C TRP A 419 8.83 -6.12 -91.20
N LYS A 420 9.08 -7.44 -91.14
CA LYS A 420 8.44 -8.33 -90.14
C LYS A 420 8.90 -8.05 -88.71
N THR A 421 10.19 -7.80 -88.53
CA THR A 421 10.81 -7.62 -87.21
C THR A 421 10.54 -6.22 -86.66
N ASN A 422 10.44 -5.23 -87.52
CA ASN A 422 10.19 -3.84 -87.16
C ASN A 422 8.70 -3.52 -86.93
N ARG A 423 7.94 -4.48 -86.41
CA ARG A 423 6.50 -4.36 -86.14
C ARG A 423 6.17 -3.44 -84.96
N HIS A 424 7.07 -3.32 -83.98
CA HIS A 424 6.85 -2.50 -82.79
C HIS A 424 7.94 -1.45 -82.62
N THR A 425 7.51 -0.28 -82.16
CA THR A 425 8.38 0.83 -81.79
C THR A 425 8.95 0.63 -80.39
N THR A 426 10.26 0.76 -80.30
CA THR A 426 11.07 0.70 -79.08
C THR A 426 11.88 1.99 -78.95
N ARG A 427 12.55 2.18 -77.80
CA ARG A 427 13.41 3.35 -77.58
C ARG A 427 14.55 3.47 -78.62
N LYS A 428 15.09 2.34 -79.09
CA LYS A 428 16.16 2.28 -80.10
C LYS A 428 15.64 2.23 -81.54
N SER A 429 14.33 2.19 -81.77
CA SER A 429 13.80 1.87 -83.10
C SER A 429 14.21 2.88 -84.18
N ASN A 430 14.28 4.17 -83.88
CA ASN A 430 14.72 5.16 -84.88
C ASN A 430 16.20 5.00 -85.22
N GLU A 431 17.06 4.81 -84.22
CA GLU A 431 18.51 4.61 -84.42
C GLU A 431 18.80 3.34 -85.23
N LEU A 432 18.11 2.24 -84.92
CA LEU A 432 18.26 0.97 -85.63
C LEU A 432 17.68 1.05 -87.05
N GLU A 433 16.55 1.76 -87.24
CA GLU A 433 16.00 2.04 -88.57
C GLU A 433 17.00 2.83 -89.43
N ASP A 434 17.52 3.95 -88.92
CA ASP A 434 18.48 4.77 -89.67
C ASP A 434 19.74 3.99 -90.03
N THR A 435 20.22 3.13 -89.12
CA THR A 435 21.39 2.29 -89.35
C THR A 435 21.11 1.24 -90.42
N PHE A 436 19.96 0.56 -90.34
CA PHE A 436 19.54 -0.42 -91.34
C PHE A 436 19.41 0.23 -92.72
N GLN A 437 18.71 1.38 -92.81
CA GLN A 437 18.50 2.09 -94.07
C GLN A 437 19.82 2.51 -94.71
N LYS A 438 20.78 3.06 -93.95
CA LYS A 438 22.12 3.42 -94.46
C LYS A 438 22.88 2.23 -95.05
N ILE A 439 22.78 1.05 -94.42
CA ILE A 439 23.45 -0.16 -94.93
C ILE A 439 22.78 -0.65 -96.22
N VAL A 440 21.44 -0.60 -96.28
CA VAL A 440 20.69 -0.89 -97.51
C VAL A 440 21.10 0.07 -98.62
N GLU A 441 21.12 1.38 -98.36
CA GLU A 441 21.52 2.42 -99.31
C GLU A 441 22.96 2.22 -99.82
N ASN A 442 23.91 1.88 -98.96
CA ASN A 442 25.29 1.58 -99.38
C ASN A 442 25.39 0.32 -100.27
N LYS A 443 24.47 -0.63 -100.12
CA LYS A 443 24.42 -1.86 -100.92
C LYS A 443 23.62 -1.67 -102.22
N LEU A 444 22.76 -0.64 -102.29
CA LEU A 444 22.12 -0.18 -103.50
C LEU A 444 23.12 0.66 -104.32
N LYS A 445 23.18 0.42 -105.64
CA LYS A 445 24.13 1.15 -106.52
C LYS A 445 23.53 2.40 -107.13
N ASN A 446 22.37 2.27 -107.79
CA ASN A 446 21.80 3.31 -108.67
C ASN A 446 20.39 3.73 -108.25
N LYS A 447 19.92 3.33 -107.07
CA LYS A 447 18.56 3.59 -106.56
C LYS A 447 18.63 4.03 -105.12
N THR A 448 17.73 4.90 -104.73
CA THR A 448 17.44 5.20 -103.33
C THR A 448 16.66 4.07 -102.68
N ILE A 449 16.69 3.98 -101.35
CA ILE A 449 15.88 2.99 -100.63
C ILE A 449 14.38 3.20 -100.89
N GLN A 450 13.92 4.44 -101.03
CA GLN A 450 12.52 4.76 -101.28
C GLN A 450 12.06 4.26 -102.67
N GLU A 451 12.90 4.39 -103.70
CA GLU A 451 12.64 3.82 -105.02
C GLU A 451 12.58 2.29 -104.96
N PHE A 452 13.53 1.66 -104.27
CA PHE A 452 13.60 0.21 -104.14
C PHE A 452 12.42 -0.39 -103.35
N GLU A 453 12.05 0.23 -102.22
CA GLU A 453 10.85 -0.16 -101.47
C GLU A 453 9.57 0.08 -102.28
N GLY A 454 9.54 1.16 -103.09
CA GLY A 454 8.42 1.49 -103.96
C GLY A 454 8.18 0.46 -105.07
N GLU A 455 9.25 0.00 -105.73
CA GLU A 455 9.20 -1.08 -106.73
C GLU A 455 8.70 -2.40 -106.11
N ASN A 456 9.03 -2.64 -104.84
CA ASN A 456 8.71 -3.86 -104.10
C ASN A 456 7.54 -3.71 -103.12
N LEU A 457 6.73 -2.66 -103.26
CA LEU A 457 5.67 -2.31 -102.30
C LEU A 457 4.63 -3.41 -102.11
N LYS A 458 4.33 -4.20 -103.16
CA LYS A 458 3.38 -5.32 -103.07
C LYS A 458 3.82 -6.36 -102.03
N ILE A 459 5.11 -6.68 -102.00
CA ILE A 459 5.68 -7.64 -101.06
C ILE A 459 5.66 -7.07 -99.64
N LYS A 460 5.96 -5.77 -99.48
CA LYS A 460 5.84 -5.06 -98.19
C LYS A 460 4.40 -5.11 -97.65
N ILE A 461 3.42 -4.93 -98.52
CA ILE A 461 2.00 -5.02 -98.18
C ILE A 461 1.62 -6.44 -97.72
N GLU A 462 1.98 -7.46 -98.51
CA GLU A 462 1.70 -8.87 -98.16
C GLU A 462 2.32 -9.25 -96.82
N ILE A 463 3.53 -8.76 -96.53
CA ILE A 463 4.21 -8.98 -95.27
C ILE A 463 3.46 -8.36 -94.10
N TYR A 464 3.02 -7.10 -94.20
CA TYR A 464 2.26 -6.47 -93.12
C TYR A 464 0.92 -7.17 -92.90
N GLN A 465 0.19 -7.50 -93.98
CA GLN A 465 -1.07 -8.25 -93.88
C GLN A 465 -0.90 -9.63 -93.23
N SER A 466 0.31 -10.22 -93.22
CA SER A 466 0.53 -11.52 -92.60
C SER A 466 0.55 -11.49 -91.06
N PHE A 467 0.62 -10.31 -90.43
CA PHE A 467 0.71 -10.19 -88.97
C PHE A 467 0.02 -8.95 -88.36
N ASP A 468 -0.48 -8.03 -89.18
CA ASP A 468 -1.10 -6.75 -88.78
C ASP A 468 -2.58 -6.74 -89.16
N ASP A 469 -3.39 -7.49 -88.41
CA ASP A 469 -4.83 -7.69 -88.71
C ASP A 469 -5.64 -6.37 -88.72
N ASP A 470 -5.21 -5.37 -87.95
CA ASP A 470 -5.86 -4.06 -87.84
C ASP A 470 -5.40 -3.05 -88.92
N GLY A 471 -4.40 -3.42 -89.73
CA GLY A 471 -3.84 -2.60 -90.80
C GLY A 471 -3.13 -1.32 -90.31
N ALA A 472 -2.75 -1.23 -89.03
CA ALA A 472 -2.13 -0.06 -88.45
C ALA A 472 -0.81 0.35 -89.16
N LEU A 473 0.01 -0.63 -89.55
CA LEU A 473 1.28 -0.39 -90.26
C LEU A 473 1.04 0.11 -91.68
N LEU A 474 0.05 -0.46 -92.38
CA LEU A 474 -0.35 0.01 -93.71
C LEU A 474 -0.91 1.43 -93.69
N LEU A 475 -1.68 1.78 -92.65
CA LEU A 475 -2.14 3.15 -92.45
C LEU A 475 -0.96 4.12 -92.21
N LYS A 476 0.06 3.69 -91.46
CA LYS A 476 1.27 4.49 -91.24
C LYS A 476 2.06 4.71 -92.54
N GLU A 477 2.24 3.66 -93.35
CA GLU A 477 2.89 3.79 -94.66
C GLU A 477 2.08 4.68 -95.62
N ARG A 478 0.75 4.58 -95.60
CA ARG A 478 -0.13 5.46 -96.36
C ARG A 478 0.09 6.94 -96.03
N GLU A 479 0.19 7.28 -94.75
CA GLU A 479 0.45 8.67 -94.34
C GLU A 479 1.87 9.13 -94.74
N LYS A 480 2.90 8.27 -94.60
CA LYS A 480 4.25 8.61 -95.08
C LYS A 480 4.28 8.97 -96.58
N ILE A 481 3.60 8.18 -97.42
CA ILE A 481 3.52 8.45 -98.87
C ILE A 481 2.80 9.77 -99.14
N LYS A 482 1.70 10.05 -98.44
CA LYS A 482 0.98 11.34 -98.58
C LYS A 482 1.85 12.53 -98.17
N ASP A 483 2.58 12.41 -97.06
CA ASP A 483 3.47 13.47 -96.59
C ASP A 483 4.58 13.73 -97.62
N ARG A 484 5.14 12.68 -98.22
CA ARG A 484 6.12 12.80 -99.32
C ARG A 484 5.53 13.47 -100.56
N ILE A 485 4.34 13.06 -101.00
CA ILE A 485 3.64 13.73 -102.12
C ILE A 485 3.46 15.22 -101.82
N THR A 486 3.02 15.56 -100.62
CA THR A 486 2.78 16.95 -100.20
C THR A 486 4.08 17.76 -100.21
N ALA A 487 5.19 17.17 -99.75
CA ALA A 487 6.51 17.80 -99.79
C ALA A 487 6.97 18.07 -101.24
N LEU A 488 6.87 17.07 -102.12
CA LEU A 488 7.24 17.22 -103.53
C LEU A 488 6.37 18.27 -104.25
N GLN A 489 5.07 18.31 -103.95
CA GLN A 489 4.17 19.34 -104.49
C GLN A 489 4.57 20.75 -104.04
N LYS A 490 5.04 20.89 -102.79
CA LYS A 490 5.58 22.15 -102.28
C LYS A 490 6.87 22.54 -102.99
N ASP A 491 7.77 21.58 -103.24
CA ASP A 491 9.02 21.81 -103.98
C ASP A 491 8.72 22.26 -105.42
N ILE A 492 7.77 21.60 -106.10
CA ILE A 492 7.29 22.01 -107.43
C ILE A 492 6.72 23.44 -107.39
N SER A 493 5.87 23.74 -106.41
CA SER A 493 5.30 25.10 -106.26
C SER A 493 6.41 26.14 -106.03
N GLN A 494 7.49 25.79 -105.33
CA GLN A 494 8.64 26.66 -105.15
C GLN A 494 9.42 26.86 -106.46
N TYR A 495 9.62 25.79 -107.25
CA TYR A 495 10.21 25.91 -108.58
C TYR A 495 9.36 26.77 -109.53
N GLU A 496 8.03 26.62 -109.53
CA GLU A 496 7.09 27.44 -110.30
C GLU A 496 7.17 28.92 -109.92
N ASN A 497 7.15 29.21 -108.63
CA ASN A 497 7.31 30.57 -108.11
C ASN A 497 8.66 31.17 -108.51
N ASN A 498 9.75 30.41 -108.38
CA ASN A 498 11.09 30.84 -108.80
C ASN A 498 11.14 31.13 -110.30
N LEU A 499 10.55 30.27 -111.14
CA LEU A 499 10.45 30.47 -112.60
C LEU A 499 9.67 31.74 -112.96
N SER A 500 8.62 32.08 -112.20
CA SER A 500 7.87 33.32 -112.40
C SER A 500 8.75 34.57 -112.30
N PHE A 501 9.80 34.56 -111.47
CA PHE A 501 10.76 35.67 -111.35
C PHE A 501 11.75 35.76 -112.52
N PHE A 502 12.04 34.65 -113.20
CA PHE A 502 13.01 34.61 -114.32
C PHE A 502 12.41 34.93 -115.69
N SER A 503 11.07 34.89 -115.82
CA SER A 503 10.31 35.15 -117.06
C SER A 503 10.60 36.50 -117.75
N ASN A 504 11.25 37.46 -117.05
CA ASN A 504 11.53 38.81 -117.53
C ASN A 504 13.01 39.14 -117.78
N SER A 505 13.93 38.16 -117.71
CA SER A 505 15.39 38.40 -117.86
C SER A 505 15.98 37.80 -119.14
N LYS A 506 16.73 38.58 -119.92
CA LYS A 506 17.41 38.11 -121.14
C LYS A 506 18.64 37.27 -120.77
N GLY A 507 18.67 35.98 -121.14
CA GLY A 507 19.82 35.07 -120.99
C GLY A 507 19.63 33.86 -120.07
N THR A 508 18.42 33.55 -119.63
CA THR A 508 18.11 32.50 -118.62
C THR A 508 17.56 31.18 -119.19
N ASP A 509 17.51 31.01 -120.51
CA ASP A 509 16.87 29.85 -121.18
C ASP A 509 17.43 28.49 -120.76
N ALA A 510 18.75 28.39 -120.55
CA ALA A 510 19.40 27.14 -120.11
C ALA A 510 19.04 26.77 -118.66
N LEU A 511 18.90 27.76 -117.77
CA LEU A 511 18.49 27.57 -116.39
C LEU A 511 17.01 27.20 -116.29
N MET A 512 16.15 27.85 -117.09
CA MET A 512 14.73 27.51 -117.17
C MET A 512 14.53 26.07 -117.65
N LYS A 513 15.29 25.62 -118.65
CA LYS A 513 15.24 24.23 -119.14
C LYS A 513 15.63 23.20 -118.06
N ASP A 514 16.66 23.50 -117.26
CA ASP A 514 17.06 22.62 -116.14
C ASP A 514 15.98 22.54 -115.05
N VAL A 515 15.35 23.68 -114.70
CA VAL A 515 14.26 23.71 -113.72
C VAL A 515 13.02 22.96 -114.22
N TYR A 516 12.63 23.13 -115.49
CA TYR A 516 11.54 22.34 -116.09
C TYR A 516 11.85 20.84 -116.07
N SER A 517 13.08 20.45 -116.42
CA SER A 517 13.49 19.04 -116.35
C SER A 517 13.40 18.47 -114.93
N LYS A 518 13.73 19.27 -113.90
CA LYS A 518 13.57 18.88 -112.48
C LYS A 518 12.11 18.78 -112.08
N MET A 519 11.27 19.72 -112.49
CA MET A 519 9.82 19.66 -112.25
C MET A 519 9.18 18.44 -112.92
N ASP A 520 9.59 18.08 -114.13
CA ASP A 520 9.11 16.88 -114.83
C ASP A 520 9.50 15.60 -114.07
N GLN A 521 10.71 15.55 -113.52
CA GLN A 521 11.16 14.45 -112.67
C GLN A 521 10.34 14.34 -111.36
N LEU A 522 10.10 15.46 -110.67
CA LEU A 522 9.28 15.49 -109.46
C LEU A 522 7.82 15.12 -109.74
N ASN A 523 7.26 15.56 -110.87
CA ASN A 523 5.91 15.18 -111.29
C ASN A 523 5.80 13.67 -111.60
N LYS A 524 6.85 13.09 -112.18
CA LYS A 524 6.95 11.64 -112.38
C LYS A 524 6.96 10.90 -111.04
N GLU A 525 7.80 11.33 -110.08
CA GLU A 525 7.86 10.75 -108.72
C GLU A 525 6.49 10.84 -108.01
N ILE A 526 5.81 11.99 -108.09
CA ILE A 526 4.44 12.14 -107.54
C ILE A 526 3.46 11.16 -108.18
N THR A 527 3.58 10.92 -109.49
CA THR A 527 2.69 9.99 -110.21
C THR A 527 2.91 8.56 -109.74
N ASP A 528 4.17 8.16 -109.56
CA ASP A 528 4.54 6.83 -109.05
C ASP A 528 4.06 6.65 -107.59
N LEU A 529 4.26 7.64 -106.73
CA LEU A 529 3.77 7.65 -105.34
C LEU A 529 2.24 7.60 -105.25
N LYS A 530 1.52 8.26 -106.17
CA LYS A 530 0.04 8.13 -106.26
C LYS A 530 -0.37 6.72 -106.66
N GLY A 531 0.37 6.06 -107.55
CA GLY A 531 0.20 4.65 -107.88
C GLY A 531 0.37 3.74 -106.66
N GLN A 532 1.46 3.94 -105.91
CA GLN A 532 1.72 3.25 -104.65
C GLN A 532 0.62 3.47 -103.60
N LEU A 533 0.16 4.71 -103.44
CA LEU A 533 -0.93 5.05 -102.52
C LEU A 533 -2.23 4.32 -102.86
N ASN A 534 -2.53 4.16 -104.16
CA ASN A 534 -3.69 3.39 -104.61
C ASN A 534 -3.55 1.90 -104.30
N LEU A 535 -2.36 1.32 -104.43
CA LEU A 535 -2.09 -0.08 -104.03
C LEU A 535 -2.36 -0.29 -102.54
N ILE A 536 -1.84 0.56 -101.66
CA ILE A 536 -2.10 0.45 -100.21
C ILE A 536 -3.61 0.60 -99.92
N ARG A 537 -4.30 1.55 -100.59
CA ARG A 537 -5.74 1.74 -100.42
C ARG A 537 -6.56 0.53 -100.86
N SER A 538 -6.16 -0.17 -101.92
CA SER A 538 -6.86 -1.38 -102.36
C SER A 538 -6.64 -2.56 -101.41
N SER A 539 -5.53 -2.58 -100.68
CA SER A 539 -5.17 -3.64 -99.73
C SER A 539 -5.67 -3.39 -98.30
N LEU A 540 -6.11 -2.17 -97.99
CA LEU A 540 -6.79 -1.78 -96.75
C LEU A 540 -8.32 -1.99 -96.79
N LYS A 541 -8.87 -2.34 -97.96
CA LYS A 541 -10.26 -2.78 -98.14
C LYS A 541 -10.35 -4.28 -97.93
#